data_AF-A0AAN9Y619-F1
#
_entry.id   AF-A0AAN9Y619-F1
#
_cell.length_a   1.000
_cell.length_b   1.000
_cell.length_c   1.000
_cell.angle_alpha   90.00
_cell.angle_beta   90.00
_cell.angle_gamma   90.00
#
_symmetry.space_group_name_H-M   'P 1'
#
loop_
_entity.id
_entity.type
_entity.pdbx_description
1 polymer ?
#
loop_
_entity_poly.entity_id
_entity_poly.type
_entity_poly.pdbx_seq_one_letter_code
_entity_poly.pdbx_strand_id
1 'polypeptide(L)'
;MELNNVKFEYGVFPGHPTVVWTEVNGEAELPCQVSTPVGDKINMVLWFKDQTGIPIYSFDARGVETTNGIHMALSNLEKRCSFTPSDVKGGSLRIFKITNNDAGLYKCRVDFSNSPTQQSKLTLAIADRPLVQIVSRPKFNFNKIKEGDNISLECAINANPPANDIRWFHDVSIEKHIIFYYI
;
A
#
# COMPACT_ATOMS: atom_id res chain seq x y z
N MET A 1 -26.45 11.41 5.37
CA MET A 1 -25.50 11.16 6.47
C MET A 1 -24.12 11.05 5.84
N GLU A 2 -23.25 12.03 6.07
CA GLU A 2 -21.86 11.98 5.60
C GLU A 2 -21.05 11.02 6.48
N LEU A 3 -20.32 10.11 5.85
CA LEU A 3 -19.51 9.08 6.50
C LEU A 3 -18.09 9.62 6.76
N ASN A 4 -18.00 10.71 7.52
CA ASN A 4 -16.73 11.44 7.72
C ASN A 4 -15.71 10.71 8.64
N ASN A 5 -16.11 9.62 9.31
CA ASN A 5 -15.30 8.87 10.27
C ASN A 5 -15.02 7.42 9.84
N VAL A 6 -14.80 7.18 8.54
CA VAL A 6 -14.38 5.85 8.04
C VAL A 6 -12.86 5.84 7.88
N LYS A 7 -12.19 4.90 8.53
CA LYS A 7 -10.76 4.63 8.34
C LYS A 7 -10.58 3.61 7.22
N PHE A 8 -9.70 3.88 6.26
CA PHE A 8 -9.40 3.00 5.13
C PHE A 8 -8.03 2.35 5.34
N GLU A 9 -7.90 1.07 4.98
CA GLU A 9 -6.64 0.34 5.02
C GLU A 9 -6.30 -0.16 3.60
N TYR A 10 -5.03 -0.05 3.21
CA TYR A 10 -4.52 -0.43 1.89
C TYR A 10 -3.34 -1.40 2.05
N GLY A 11 -3.06 -2.20 1.02
CA GLY A 11 -2.07 -3.27 1.11
C GLY A 11 -1.46 -3.69 -0.22
N VAL A 12 -0.72 -4.80 -0.17
CA VAL A 12 -0.03 -5.42 -1.30
C VAL A 12 -0.90 -6.53 -1.88
N PHE A 13 -1.15 -6.50 -3.18
CA PHE A 13 -1.94 -7.52 -3.86
C PHE A 13 -1.02 -8.48 -4.64
N PRO A 14 -0.97 -9.77 -4.26
CA PRO A 14 -0.16 -10.76 -4.95
C PRO A 14 -0.74 -11.02 -6.35
N GLY A 15 0.09 -10.76 -7.36
CA GLY A 15 -0.25 -10.89 -8.78
C GLY A 15 0.97 -10.54 -9.63
N HIS A 16 0.91 -10.83 -10.92
CA HIS A 16 1.94 -10.43 -11.87
C HIS A 16 1.38 -9.32 -12.79
N PRO A 17 1.86 -8.06 -12.69
CA PRO A 17 2.78 -7.50 -11.70
C PRO A 17 2.13 -7.22 -10.33
N THR A 18 2.93 -7.17 -9.26
CA THR A 18 2.47 -6.86 -7.89
C THR A 18 2.09 -5.38 -7.78
N VAL A 19 0.97 -5.08 -7.11
CA VAL A 19 0.49 -3.70 -6.89
C VAL A 19 0.41 -3.42 -5.41
N VAL A 20 1.00 -2.31 -4.98
CA VAL A 20 0.93 -1.76 -3.62
C VAL A 20 0.02 -0.54 -3.66
N TRP A 21 -1.04 -0.56 -2.85
CA TRP A 21 -1.95 0.57 -2.72
C TRP A 21 -1.69 1.35 -1.44
N THR A 22 -1.89 2.65 -1.50
CA THR A 22 -1.82 3.57 -0.36
C THR A 22 -2.65 4.82 -0.66
N GLU A 23 -2.80 5.72 0.30
CA GLU A 23 -3.46 7.02 0.12
C GLU A 23 -2.49 8.19 0.28
N VAL A 24 -2.90 9.37 -0.19
CA VAL A 24 -2.15 10.62 0.01
C VAL A 24 -1.99 10.90 1.50
N ASN A 25 -0.78 11.34 1.89
CA ASN A 25 -0.30 11.50 3.28
C ASN A 25 -0.13 10.20 4.08
N GLY A 26 -0.45 9.04 3.51
CA GLY A 26 -0.22 7.74 4.11
C GLY A 26 1.24 7.29 4.07
N GLU A 27 1.42 5.99 4.31
CA GLU A 27 2.69 5.26 4.21
C GLU A 27 2.54 4.13 3.18
N ALA A 28 3.59 3.88 2.41
CA ALA A 28 3.69 2.73 1.52
C ALA A 28 4.89 1.87 1.91
N GLU A 29 4.68 0.56 2.01
CA GLU A 29 5.75 -0.42 2.20
C GLU A 29 5.97 -1.19 0.89
N LEU A 30 7.12 -0.95 0.25
CA LEU A 30 7.47 -1.54 -1.04
C LEU A 30 8.38 -2.76 -0.80
N PRO A 31 7.88 -4.00 -0.99
CA PRO A 31 8.65 -5.20 -0.72
C PRO A 31 9.77 -5.43 -1.74
N CYS A 32 10.90 -5.92 -1.26
CA CYS A 32 12.03 -6.38 -2.06
C CYS A 32 12.62 -7.67 -1.49
N GLN A 33 12.91 -8.60 -2.40
CA GLN A 33 13.53 -9.86 -2.05
C GLN A 33 15.04 -9.66 -1.86
N VAL A 34 15.47 -9.66 -0.59
CA VAL A 34 16.87 -9.45 -0.19
C VAL A 34 17.53 -10.71 0.36
N SER A 35 16.87 -11.86 0.26
CA SER A 35 17.39 -13.14 0.71
C SER A 35 17.69 -14.07 -0.47
N THR A 36 18.64 -14.96 -0.25
CA THR A 36 18.99 -16.03 -1.18
C THR A 36 18.82 -17.39 -0.47
N PRO A 37 18.54 -18.49 -1.20
CA PRO A 37 18.43 -19.81 -0.58
C PRO A 37 19.69 -20.26 0.17
N VAL A 38 20.85 -19.70 -0.19
CA VAL A 38 22.16 -20.07 0.38
C VAL A 38 22.55 -19.15 1.56
N GLY A 39 21.78 -18.10 1.85
CA GLY A 39 22.08 -17.16 2.94
C GLY A 39 23.27 -16.24 2.66
N ASP A 40 23.41 -15.78 1.41
CA ASP A 40 24.49 -14.89 0.98
C ASP A 40 24.31 -13.42 1.44
N LYS A 41 25.43 -12.72 1.62
CA LYS A 41 25.45 -11.34 2.12
C LYS A 41 25.05 -10.34 1.03
N ILE A 42 24.20 -9.40 1.41
CA ILE A 42 23.80 -8.26 0.58
C ILE A 42 24.98 -7.29 0.46
N ASN A 43 25.33 -6.92 -0.78
CA ASN A 43 26.27 -5.83 -1.04
C ASN A 43 25.53 -4.50 -1.21
N MET A 44 24.49 -4.49 -2.05
CA MET A 44 23.81 -3.26 -2.40
C MET A 44 22.34 -3.49 -2.75
N VAL A 45 21.47 -2.59 -2.32
CA VAL A 45 20.08 -2.52 -2.73
C VAL A 45 19.83 -1.19 -3.43
N LEU A 46 19.25 -1.24 -4.61
CA LEU A 46 18.94 -0.07 -5.44
C LEU A 46 17.46 -0.07 -5.79
N TRP A 47 16.80 1.04 -5.51
CA TRP A 47 15.42 1.27 -5.95
C TRP A 47 15.40 2.28 -7.08
N PHE A 48 14.66 1.93 -8.13
CA PHE A 48 14.41 2.80 -9.27
C PHE A 48 12.92 3.09 -9.36
N LYS A 49 12.58 4.30 -9.77
CA LYS A 49 11.22 4.69 -10.12
C LYS A 49 11.14 4.99 -11.61
N ASP A 50 10.14 4.42 -12.24
CA ASP A 50 9.83 4.52 -13.66
C ASP A 50 11.04 4.11 -14.53
N GLN A 51 11.31 4.82 -15.62
CA GLN A 51 12.40 4.54 -16.57
C GLN A 51 13.55 5.56 -16.48
N THR A 52 13.69 6.25 -15.34
CA THR A 52 14.67 7.34 -15.16
C THR A 52 16.13 6.87 -15.24
N GLY A 53 16.39 5.57 -15.05
CA GLY A 53 17.73 4.97 -15.12
C GLY A 53 18.63 5.26 -13.91
N ILE A 54 18.25 6.21 -13.05
CA ILE A 54 18.99 6.61 -11.85
C ILE A 54 18.27 6.04 -10.62
N PRO A 55 18.99 5.46 -9.63
CA PRO A 55 18.36 4.99 -8.41
C PRO A 55 17.81 6.16 -7.59
N ILE A 56 16.55 6.04 -7.16
CA ILE A 56 15.88 6.99 -6.27
C ILE A 56 16.27 6.79 -4.81
N TYR A 57 16.74 5.58 -4.48
CA TYR A 57 17.23 5.20 -3.17
C TYR A 57 18.31 4.11 -3.31
N SER A 58 19.32 4.16 -2.45
CA SER A 58 20.35 3.13 -2.35
C SER A 58 20.69 2.80 -0.91
N PHE A 59 20.96 1.52 -0.67
CA PHE A 59 21.53 1.01 0.56
C PHE A 59 22.80 0.22 0.21
N ASP A 60 23.93 0.61 0.78
CA ASP A 60 25.24 0.03 0.50
C ASP A 60 25.83 -0.59 1.77
N ALA A 61 25.98 -1.90 1.79
CA ALA A 61 26.51 -2.67 2.91
C ALA A 61 27.89 -3.26 2.62
N ARG A 62 28.57 -2.82 1.54
CA ARG A 62 29.89 -3.37 1.19
C ARG A 62 30.92 -3.05 2.27
N GLY A 63 31.61 -4.09 2.74
CA GLY A 63 32.70 -3.97 3.72
C GLY A 63 32.25 -3.62 5.14
N VAL A 64 30.94 -3.61 5.41
CA VAL A 64 30.36 -3.37 6.74
C VAL A 64 29.34 -4.47 7.08
N GLU A 65 29.02 -4.59 8.36
CA GLU A 65 27.86 -5.39 8.77
C GLU A 65 26.57 -4.77 8.20
N THR A 66 25.61 -5.61 7.79
CA THR A 66 24.37 -5.17 7.12
C THR A 66 23.60 -4.13 7.94
N THR A 67 23.68 -4.16 9.27
CA THR A 67 23.02 -3.15 10.13
C THR A 67 23.61 -1.75 10.02
N ASN A 68 24.84 -1.62 9.53
CA ASN A 68 25.61 -0.39 9.47
C ASN A 68 25.77 0.14 8.03
N GLY A 69 24.97 -0.38 7.09
CA GLY A 69 25.02 0.06 5.70
C GLY A 69 24.69 1.55 5.54
N ILE A 70 25.19 2.13 4.46
CA ILE A 70 25.03 3.54 4.14
C ILE A 70 23.76 3.71 3.30
N HIS A 71 22.91 4.64 3.71
CA HIS A 71 21.65 4.93 3.03
C HIS A 71 21.73 6.28 2.30
N MET A 72 21.28 6.33 1.05
CA MET A 72 21.15 7.57 0.27
C MET A 72 19.81 7.60 -0.45
N ALA A 73 19.18 8.77 -0.49
CA ALA A 73 17.91 9.01 -1.16
C ALA A 73 18.03 10.28 -2.03
N LEU A 74 17.32 10.34 -3.14
CA LEU A 74 17.16 11.60 -3.89
C LEU A 74 16.37 12.62 -3.05
N SER A 75 16.60 13.92 -3.31
CA SER A 75 16.05 15.02 -2.52
C SER A 75 14.52 14.99 -2.34
N ASN A 76 13.79 14.45 -3.31
CA ASN A 76 12.33 14.31 -3.23
C ASN A 76 11.86 13.22 -2.26
N LEU A 77 12.70 12.23 -1.96
CA LEU A 77 12.47 11.17 -0.98
C LEU A 77 13.28 11.35 0.31
N GLU A 78 14.24 12.27 0.30
CA GLU A 78 15.07 12.61 1.46
C GLU A 78 14.19 12.91 2.67
N LYS A 79 14.46 12.23 3.81
CA LYS A 79 13.69 12.27 5.07
C LYS A 79 12.27 11.68 5.01
N ARG A 80 11.78 11.28 3.84
CA ARG A 80 10.47 10.62 3.66
C ARG A 80 10.59 9.12 3.45
N CYS A 81 11.79 8.54 3.42
CA CYS A 81 11.92 7.10 3.25
C CYS A 81 12.91 6.46 4.21
N SER A 82 12.69 5.19 4.49
CA SER A 82 13.61 4.34 5.22
C SER A 82 13.61 2.94 4.62
N PHE A 83 14.74 2.25 4.75
CA PHE A 83 14.87 0.87 4.32
C PHE A 83 15.52 0.09 5.45
N THR A 84 14.94 -1.07 5.77
CA THR A 84 15.50 -1.97 6.77
C THR A 84 15.65 -3.36 6.13
N PRO A 85 16.88 -3.84 5.90
CA PRO A 85 17.08 -5.21 5.44
C PRO A 85 16.72 -6.21 6.56
N SER A 86 16.04 -7.30 6.21
CA SER A 86 15.80 -8.43 7.13
C SER A 86 15.99 -9.76 6.39
N ASP A 87 16.87 -10.60 6.92
CA ASP A 87 17.10 -11.94 6.38
C ASP A 87 15.88 -12.86 6.54
N VAL A 88 14.99 -12.54 7.50
CA VAL A 88 13.78 -13.31 7.83
C VAL A 88 12.55 -12.77 7.11
N LYS A 89 12.36 -11.45 7.10
CA LYS A 89 11.14 -10.80 6.55
C LYS A 89 11.32 -10.24 5.13
N GLY A 90 12.53 -10.32 4.56
CA GLY A 90 12.89 -9.59 3.36
C GLY A 90 13.25 -8.14 3.65
N GLY A 91 13.41 -7.32 2.62
CA GLY A 91 13.73 -5.89 2.77
C GLY A 91 12.61 -5.05 2.18
N SER A 92 12.12 -4.06 2.90
CA SER A 92 11.07 -3.16 2.40
C SER A 92 11.54 -1.71 2.40
N LEU A 93 11.31 -1.00 1.30
CA LEU A 93 11.44 0.46 1.27
C LEU A 93 10.13 1.07 1.74
N ARG A 94 10.17 1.77 2.87
CA ARG A 94 9.05 2.53 3.39
C ARG A 94 9.12 3.96 2.91
N ILE A 95 8.00 4.47 2.41
CA ILE A 95 7.84 5.87 1.98
C ILE A 95 6.69 6.47 2.78
N PHE A 96 6.98 7.56 3.50
CA PHE A 96 6.06 8.31 4.34
C PHE A 96 5.57 9.57 3.62
N LYS A 97 4.40 10.08 4.05
CA LYS A 97 3.79 11.30 3.50
C LYS A 97 3.65 11.19 1.98
N ILE A 98 2.95 10.14 1.54
CA ILE A 98 2.77 9.83 0.13
C ILE A 98 2.09 10.97 -0.62
N THR A 99 2.53 11.22 -1.84
CA THR A 99 1.94 12.17 -2.78
C THR A 99 1.56 11.48 -4.09
N ASN A 100 0.72 12.13 -4.91
CA ASN A 100 0.36 11.59 -6.23
C ASN A 100 1.58 11.38 -7.15
N ASN A 101 2.67 12.11 -6.95
CA ASN A 101 3.89 11.97 -7.74
C ASN A 101 4.72 10.74 -7.35
N ASP A 102 4.47 10.16 -6.17
CA ASP A 102 5.13 8.93 -5.74
C ASP A 102 4.56 7.71 -6.49
N ALA A 103 3.36 7.80 -7.07
CA ALA A 103 2.77 6.76 -7.91
C ALA A 103 3.66 6.39 -9.10
N GLY A 104 3.72 5.11 -9.46
CA GLY A 104 4.49 4.65 -10.62
C GLY A 104 5.04 3.24 -10.49
N LEU A 105 5.88 2.86 -11.45
CA LEU A 105 6.53 1.56 -11.47
C LEU A 105 7.84 1.63 -10.67
N TYR A 106 7.98 0.77 -9.67
CA TYR A 106 9.21 0.63 -8.90
C TYR A 106 9.92 -0.65 -9.29
N LYS A 107 11.25 -0.58 -9.31
CA LYS A 107 12.12 -1.73 -9.50
C LYS A 107 13.13 -1.79 -8.36
N CYS A 108 13.13 -2.89 -7.62
CA CYS A 108 14.20 -3.20 -6.69
C CYS A 108 15.26 -4.04 -7.41
N ARG A 109 16.53 -3.71 -7.20
CA ARG A 109 17.69 -4.52 -7.59
C ARG A 109 18.52 -4.79 -6.36
N VAL A 110 18.89 -6.05 -6.16
CA VAL A 110 19.74 -6.48 -5.06
C VAL A 110 20.97 -7.17 -5.63
N ASP A 111 22.14 -6.65 -5.28
CA ASP A 111 23.42 -7.26 -5.60
C ASP A 111 23.96 -7.95 -4.33
N PHE A 112 24.35 -9.21 -4.49
CA PHE A 112 24.90 -10.05 -3.41
C PHE A 112 26.42 -10.19 -3.58
N SER A 113 27.06 -10.81 -2.59
CA SER A 113 28.51 -11.06 -2.64
C SER A 113 28.89 -12.10 -3.68
N ASN A 114 28.15 -13.21 -3.73
CA ASN A 114 28.47 -14.37 -4.57
C ASN A 114 27.28 -14.81 -5.43
N SER A 115 26.07 -14.52 -4.99
CA SER A 115 24.83 -14.91 -5.64
C SER A 115 24.51 -13.97 -6.80
N PRO A 116 23.79 -14.45 -7.83
CA PRO A 116 23.33 -13.60 -8.92
C PRO A 116 22.49 -12.42 -8.42
N THR A 117 22.62 -11.29 -9.09
CA THR A 117 21.75 -10.13 -8.88
C THR A 117 20.28 -10.52 -9.04
N GLN A 118 19.45 -10.13 -8.08
CA GLN A 118 18.00 -10.30 -8.14
C GLN A 118 17.31 -8.97 -8.45
N GLN A 119 16.17 -9.06 -9.14
CA GLN A 119 15.35 -7.90 -9.47
C GLN A 119 13.87 -8.22 -9.31
N SER A 120 13.13 -7.30 -8.71
CA SER A 120 11.67 -7.36 -8.61
C SER A 120 11.05 -6.04 -9.07
N LYS A 121 9.81 -6.10 -9.56
CA LYS A 121 9.05 -4.93 -9.99
C LYS A 121 7.69 -4.93 -9.31
N LEU A 122 7.23 -3.74 -8.96
CA LEU A 122 5.90 -3.51 -8.40
C LEU A 122 5.38 -2.14 -8.83
N THR A 123 4.07 -1.98 -8.82
CA THR A 123 3.43 -0.69 -9.06
C THR A 123 2.95 -0.11 -7.74
N LEU A 124 3.34 1.12 -7.42
CA LEU A 124 2.73 1.91 -6.35
C LEU A 124 1.56 2.68 -6.94
N ALA A 125 0.35 2.39 -6.45
CA ALA A 125 -0.88 3.04 -6.86
C ALA A 125 -1.48 3.83 -5.69
N ILE A 126 -2.05 4.99 -6.00
CA ILE A 126 -2.72 5.85 -5.02
C ILE A 126 -4.20 5.57 -5.10
N ALA A 127 -4.78 5.16 -3.99
CA ALA A 127 -6.19 4.89 -3.86
C ALA A 127 -6.97 6.20 -3.71
N ASP A 128 -8.14 6.23 -4.33
CA ASP A 128 -9.11 7.29 -4.16
C ASP A 128 -9.91 7.03 -2.89
N ARG A 129 -10.32 8.11 -2.20
CA ARG A 129 -11.23 8.00 -1.07
C ARG A 129 -12.56 7.41 -1.55
N PRO A 130 -13.03 6.27 -1.00
CA PRO A 130 -14.31 5.69 -1.38
C PRO A 130 -15.49 6.62 -1.10
N LEU A 131 -16.40 6.73 -2.07
CA LEU A 131 -17.70 7.36 -1.92
C LEU A 131 -18.75 6.30 -1.62
N VAL A 132 -19.30 6.34 -0.40
CA VAL A 132 -20.30 5.37 0.07
C VAL A 132 -21.65 6.06 0.24
N GLN A 133 -22.68 5.49 -0.39
CA GLN A 133 -24.06 5.97 -0.31
C GLN A 133 -25.00 4.82 0.03
N ILE A 134 -25.87 5.04 1.02
CA ILE A 134 -26.97 4.12 1.32
C ILE A 134 -28.20 4.61 0.55
N VAL A 135 -28.69 3.77 -0.37
CA VAL A 135 -29.88 4.05 -1.17
C VAL A 135 -30.93 2.98 -0.94
N SER A 136 -32.20 3.29 -1.17
CA SER A 136 -33.27 2.29 -1.15
C SER A 136 -33.69 1.94 -2.57
N ARG A 137 -33.92 0.65 -2.83
CA ARG A 137 -34.42 0.16 -4.12
C ARG A 137 -35.63 -0.77 -3.91
N PRO A 138 -36.84 -0.38 -4.35
CA PRO A 138 -37.22 0.87 -5.02
C PRO A 138 -37.04 2.10 -4.12
N LYS A 139 -37.00 3.31 -4.70
CA LYS A 139 -36.88 4.55 -3.91
C LYS A 139 -38.09 4.71 -2.99
N PHE A 140 -37.87 4.56 -1.69
CA PHE A 140 -38.91 4.76 -0.67
C PHE A 140 -38.98 6.23 -0.24
N ASN A 141 -40.20 6.70 0.02
CA ASN A 141 -40.41 7.92 0.79
C ASN A 141 -40.38 7.56 2.27
N PHE A 142 -39.26 7.87 2.94
CA PHE A 142 -39.04 7.53 4.35
C PHE A 142 -40.13 8.09 5.30
N ASN A 143 -40.84 9.14 4.92
CA ASN A 143 -41.92 9.72 5.72
C ASN A 143 -43.24 8.92 5.66
N LYS A 144 -43.33 7.89 4.81
CA LYS A 144 -44.53 7.07 4.61
C LYS A 144 -44.36 5.62 5.06
N ILE A 145 -43.19 5.28 5.58
CA ILE A 145 -42.86 3.93 6.04
C ILE A 145 -43.58 3.68 7.37
N LYS A 146 -44.17 2.49 7.51
CA LYS A 146 -44.85 2.04 8.72
C LYS A 146 -44.24 0.75 9.24
N GLU A 147 -44.52 0.46 10.51
CA GLU A 147 -44.16 -0.84 11.09
C GLU A 147 -44.83 -1.97 10.29
N GLY A 148 -44.04 -3.00 9.98
CA GLY A 148 -44.45 -4.10 9.10
C GLY A 148 -44.09 -3.92 7.62
N ASP A 149 -43.63 -2.73 7.20
CA ASP A 149 -43.14 -2.52 5.84
C ASP A 149 -41.75 -3.17 5.63
N ASN A 150 -41.57 -3.87 4.50
CA ASN A 150 -40.28 -4.40 4.09
C ASN A 150 -39.52 -3.39 3.25
N ILE A 151 -38.30 -3.05 3.67
CA ILE A 151 -37.43 -2.09 2.98
C ILE A 151 -36.16 -2.81 2.54
N SER A 152 -35.75 -2.59 1.30
CA SER A 152 -34.44 -3.01 0.80
C SER A 152 -33.51 -1.81 0.73
N LEU A 153 -32.38 -1.91 1.43
CA LEU A 153 -31.28 -0.95 1.40
C LEU A 153 -30.13 -1.52 0.59
N GLU A 154 -29.53 -0.68 -0.24
CA GLU A 154 -28.36 -0.98 -1.06
C GLU A 154 -27.22 -0.04 -0.68
N CYS A 155 -26.01 -0.59 -0.58
CA CYS A 155 -24.78 0.17 -0.37
C CYS A 155 -24.17 0.42 -1.75
N ALA A 156 -24.39 1.61 -2.30
CA ALA A 156 -23.74 2.05 -3.51
C ALA A 156 -22.35 2.59 -3.13
N ILE A 157 -21.30 1.87 -3.54
CA ILE A 157 -19.90 2.25 -3.29
C ILE A 157 -19.22 2.55 -4.61
N ASN A 158 -18.58 3.72 -4.70
CA ASN A 158 -17.63 4.03 -5.74
C ASN A 158 -16.23 4.16 -5.12
N ALA A 159 -15.34 3.23 -5.42
CA ALA A 159 -14.01 3.14 -4.83
C ALA A 159 -13.00 2.70 -5.89
N ASN A 160 -11.77 3.19 -5.75
CA ASN A 160 -10.63 2.78 -6.56
C ASN A 160 -9.41 2.61 -5.64
N PRO A 161 -8.96 1.37 -5.38
CA PRO A 161 -9.40 0.12 -6.00
C PRO A 161 -10.83 -0.28 -5.59
N PRO A 162 -11.49 -1.22 -6.31
CA PRO A 162 -12.81 -1.71 -5.97
C PRO A 162 -12.88 -2.27 -4.54
N ALA A 163 -13.99 -2.02 -3.84
CA ALA A 163 -14.24 -2.57 -2.52
C ALA A 163 -14.73 -4.02 -2.61
N ASN A 164 -14.12 -4.95 -1.86
CA ASN A 164 -14.53 -6.36 -1.76
C ASN A 164 -15.03 -6.80 -0.36
N ASP A 165 -14.82 -6.05 0.74
CA ASP A 165 -15.43 -6.33 2.06
C ASP A 165 -16.34 -5.16 2.47
N ILE A 166 -17.65 -5.40 2.50
CA ILE A 166 -18.67 -4.38 2.78
C ILE A 166 -19.47 -4.82 3.99
N ARG A 167 -19.37 -4.06 5.09
CA ARG A 167 -20.08 -4.35 6.34
C ARG A 167 -21.11 -3.28 6.65
N TRP A 168 -22.31 -3.74 7.00
CA TRP A 168 -23.41 -2.88 7.44
C TRP A 168 -23.46 -2.84 8.96
N PHE A 169 -23.64 -1.63 9.49
CA PHE A 169 -23.79 -1.40 10.92
C PHE A 169 -25.08 -0.62 11.18
N HIS A 170 -25.82 -1.04 12.20
CA HIS A 170 -27.04 -0.39 12.65
C HIS A 170 -26.85 0.08 14.10
N ASP A 171 -26.10 1.17 14.29
CA ASP A 171 -26.19 2.11 15.41
C ASP A 171 -25.14 3.22 15.25
N VAL A 172 -25.33 4.38 15.90
CA VAL A 172 -24.38 5.53 15.83
C VAL A 172 -23.28 5.42 16.91
N SER A 173 -23.40 4.49 17.85
CA SER A 173 -22.57 4.38 19.05
C SER A 173 -21.31 3.51 18.92
N ILE A 174 -21.06 2.93 17.74
CA ILE A 174 -19.85 2.16 17.47
C ILE A 174 -18.98 2.97 16.51
N GLU A 175 -17.75 3.27 16.90
CA GLU A 175 -16.74 3.89 16.03
C GLU A 175 -16.69 3.10 14.71
N LYS A 176 -17.04 3.78 13.60
CA LYS A 176 -17.22 3.19 12.28
C LYS A 176 -15.89 2.77 11.67
N HIS A 177 -15.37 1.64 12.11
CA HIS A 177 -14.24 0.96 11.48
C HIS A 177 -14.77 0.11 10.34
N ILE A 178 -14.77 0.66 9.11
CA ILE A 178 -14.85 -0.20 7.93
C ILE A 178 -13.43 -0.72 7.70
N ILE A 179 -13.15 -1.90 8.26
CA ILE A 179 -11.85 -2.52 8.08
C ILE A 179 -11.89 -3.28 6.76
N PHE A 180 -11.06 -2.86 5.82
CA PHE A 180 -10.84 -3.58 4.58
C PHE A 180 -9.61 -4.47 4.75
N TYR A 181 -9.83 -5.74 5.08
CA TYR A 181 -8.81 -6.77 4.93
C TYR A 181 -8.94 -7.39 3.55
N TYR A 182 -7.83 -7.52 2.82
CA TYR A 182 -7.79 -8.39 1.65
C TYR A 182 -6.62 -9.37 1.79
N ILE A 183 -6.97 -10.65 1.72
CA ILE A 183 -6.08 -11.83 1.69
C ILE A 183 -5.52 -11.97 0.28
#